data_AF-A0A9D6PL47-F1
#
_entry.id   AF-A0A9D6PL47-F1
#
_cell.length_a   1.000
_cell.length_b   1.000
_cell.length_c   1.000
_cell.angle_alpha   90.00
_cell.angle_beta   90.00
_cell.angle_gamma   90.00
#
_symmetry.space_group_name_H-M   'P 1'
#
loop_
_entity.id
_entity.type
_entity.pdbx_description
1 polymer ?
#
loop_
_entity_poly.entity_id
_entity_poly.type
_entity_poly.pdbx_seq_one_letter_code
_entity_poly.pdbx_strand_id
1 'polypeptide(L)'
;MSYPIHRPRRLRTNPKIRELIQETVLLPEKFILPLFVEEALKIEEPIQAMPGQFRWPVSEIIRPIEEAKSFGINSFLLFGSPETKDRTGSSSRDPKGLIPRAIEKIKGAFPDSFLITDVCLCGYTDHGHCGIPDSQGYIQNDETLPFLCQMALSHAKAGADMIAPSDMMDGRVGVIRSALDIDGFTRIPIMSYAAKFSSCFYGPFREAAHSAPSFGDRTSYQMSPSNRREALFEMTLDMDEGADILMVKPAMPYLDVIYEARIRFDCPIAAYQVSGEYSMIKAASANGWVDERGAVLESLLAIRRAGADLIMTYFAVNAAKWLKDNP
;
A
#
# COMPACT_ATOMS: atom_id res chain seq x y z
N MET A 1 14.14 -38.47 -13.59
CA MET A 1 13.89 -39.25 -12.34
C MET A 1 12.42 -39.66 -12.32
N SER A 2 12.10 -40.96 -12.20
CA SER A 2 10.74 -41.48 -12.41
C SER A 2 10.14 -42.17 -11.17
N TYR A 3 8.82 -42.33 -11.19
CA TYR A 3 8.10 -43.25 -10.33
C TYR A 3 8.60 -44.69 -10.58
N PRO A 4 8.81 -45.53 -9.56
CA PRO A 4 8.43 -45.37 -8.14
C PRO A 4 9.53 -44.79 -7.22
N ILE A 5 10.70 -44.43 -7.77
CA ILE A 5 11.85 -43.96 -6.99
C ILE A 5 11.50 -42.64 -6.29
N HIS A 6 10.92 -41.68 -7.03
CA HIS A 6 10.45 -40.42 -6.47
C HIS A 6 8.96 -40.46 -6.18
N ARG A 7 8.59 -40.22 -4.93
CA ARG A 7 7.20 -40.11 -4.49
C ARG A 7 7.05 -38.82 -3.69
N PRO A 8 6.73 -37.67 -4.32
CA PRO A 8 6.59 -36.38 -3.64
C PRO A 8 5.60 -36.40 -2.47
N ARG A 9 4.59 -37.29 -2.51
CA ARG A 9 3.65 -37.52 -1.42
C ARG A 9 4.32 -37.94 -0.10
N ARG A 10 5.53 -38.52 -0.10
CA ARG A 10 6.26 -38.88 1.12
C ARG A 10 6.47 -37.68 2.05
N LEU A 11 6.64 -36.48 1.49
CA LEU A 11 6.79 -35.24 2.26
C LEU A 11 5.45 -34.58 2.62
N ARG A 12 4.31 -35.16 2.22
CA ARG A 12 2.96 -34.60 2.43
C ARG A 12 2.11 -35.38 3.43
N THR A 13 2.52 -36.58 3.83
CA THR A 13 1.71 -37.49 4.68
C THR A 13 1.61 -37.03 6.13
N ASN A 14 2.71 -36.55 6.72
CA ASN A 14 2.77 -36.14 8.12
C ASN A 14 2.76 -34.60 8.23
N PRO A 15 1.85 -33.99 9.03
CA PRO A 15 1.87 -32.55 9.30
C PRO A 15 3.24 -32.01 9.71
N LYS A 16 3.97 -32.72 10.57
CA LYS A 16 5.31 -32.33 11.02
C LYS A 16 6.34 -32.30 9.91
N ILE A 17 6.25 -33.21 8.93
CA ILE A 17 7.15 -33.12 7.77
C ILE A 17 6.79 -31.91 6.92
N ARG A 18 5.50 -31.62 6.73
CA ARG A 18 5.07 -30.44 5.97
C ARG A 18 5.55 -29.14 6.62
N GLU A 19 5.48 -29.05 7.95
CA GLU A 19 6.03 -27.93 8.73
C GLU A 19 7.56 -27.82 8.54
N LEU A 20 8.30 -28.93 8.61
CA LEU A 20 9.76 -28.93 8.46
C LEU A 20 10.25 -28.53 7.07
N ILE A 21 9.48 -28.86 6.02
CA ILE A 21 9.89 -28.64 4.63
C ILE A 21 9.22 -27.42 3.98
N GLN A 22 8.47 -26.63 4.74
CA GLN A 22 7.83 -25.43 4.19
C GLN A 22 8.88 -24.39 3.76
N GLU A 23 8.73 -23.86 2.56
CA GLU A 23 9.67 -22.87 2.00
C GLU A 23 9.30 -21.44 2.38
N THR A 24 8.06 -21.21 2.81
CA THR A 24 7.50 -19.87 3.01
C THR A 24 6.67 -19.83 4.28
N VAL A 25 6.88 -18.79 5.09
CA VAL A 25 6.11 -18.50 6.31
C VAL A 25 5.59 -17.07 6.27
N LEU A 26 4.44 -16.87 6.92
CA LEU A 26 3.89 -15.54 7.16
C LEU A 26 4.27 -15.08 8.56
N LEU A 27 4.61 -13.81 8.67
CA LEU A 27 5.07 -13.18 9.89
C LEU A 27 4.33 -11.85 10.06
N PRO A 28 3.61 -11.62 11.18
CA PRO A 28 2.85 -10.39 11.39
C PRO A 28 3.66 -9.11 11.23
N GLU A 29 4.94 -9.13 11.60
CA GLU A 29 5.87 -7.99 11.47
C GLU A 29 6.20 -7.63 10.01
N LYS A 30 5.83 -8.46 9.03
CA LYS A 30 5.96 -8.18 7.59
C LYS A 30 4.72 -7.54 7.00
N PHE A 31 3.65 -7.39 7.78
CA PHE A 31 2.45 -6.72 7.34
C PHE A 31 2.50 -5.22 7.62
N ILE A 32 2.01 -4.46 6.64
CA ILE A 32 1.72 -3.03 6.77
C ILE A 32 0.20 -2.89 6.73
N LEU A 33 -0.38 -2.25 7.74
CA LEU A 33 -1.83 -2.01 7.81
C LEU A 33 -2.17 -0.67 7.15
N PRO A 34 -2.95 -0.66 6.04
CA PRO A 34 -3.52 0.57 5.50
C PRO A 34 -4.60 1.13 6.43
N LEU A 35 -4.58 2.44 6.69
CA LEU A 35 -5.58 3.15 7.48
C LEU A 35 -6.10 4.36 6.71
N PHE A 36 -7.42 4.55 6.73
CA PHE A 36 -8.08 5.71 6.14
C PHE A 36 -8.38 6.74 7.21
N VAL A 37 -7.89 7.95 7.02
CA VAL A 37 -8.13 9.10 7.89
C VAL A 37 -9.05 10.08 7.15
N GLU A 38 -10.15 10.49 7.78
CA GLU A 38 -11.10 11.45 7.19
C GLU A 38 -11.33 12.63 8.13
N GLU A 39 -11.18 13.83 7.59
CA GLU A 39 -11.13 15.07 8.38
C GLU A 39 -12.50 15.49 8.93
N ALA A 40 -13.56 15.31 8.15
CA ALA A 40 -14.92 15.75 8.50
C ALA A 40 -15.60 14.87 9.56
N LEU A 41 -15.03 13.71 9.87
CA LEU A 41 -15.62 12.76 10.81
C LEU A 41 -15.44 13.17 12.27
N LYS A 42 -16.40 12.76 13.10
CA LYS A 42 -16.32 12.85 14.57
C LYS A 42 -16.18 11.48 15.24
N ILE A 43 -16.67 10.44 14.57
CA ILE A 43 -16.59 9.02 14.94
C ILE A 43 -16.21 8.22 13.70
N GLU A 44 -15.79 6.97 13.87
CA GLU A 44 -15.46 6.09 12.74
C GLU A 44 -16.66 5.82 11.82
N GLU A 45 -16.42 5.78 10.51
CA GLU A 45 -17.45 5.48 9.50
C GLU A 45 -17.10 4.19 8.74
N PRO A 46 -17.99 3.20 8.67
CA PRO A 46 -17.73 1.96 7.93
C PRO A 46 -17.65 2.22 6.42
N ILE A 47 -16.76 1.48 5.74
CA ILE A 47 -16.65 1.49 4.28
C ILE A 47 -17.47 0.34 3.71
N GLN A 48 -18.55 0.64 2.97
CA GLN A 48 -19.51 -0.38 2.53
C GLN A 48 -18.87 -1.38 1.57
N ALA A 49 -18.10 -0.90 0.59
CA ALA A 49 -17.41 -1.78 -0.35
C ALA A 49 -16.26 -2.58 0.30
N MET A 50 -15.88 -2.29 1.55
CA MET A 50 -14.81 -2.97 2.28
C MET A 50 -15.28 -3.38 3.69
N PRO A 51 -16.15 -4.39 3.83
CA PRO A 51 -16.73 -4.77 5.10
C PRO A 51 -15.68 -5.01 6.19
N GLY A 52 -15.83 -4.33 7.34
CA GLY A 52 -14.89 -4.38 8.46
C GLY A 52 -13.75 -3.35 8.41
N GLN A 53 -13.68 -2.54 7.35
CA GLN A 53 -12.77 -1.39 7.26
C GLN A 53 -13.54 -0.09 7.53
N PHE A 54 -12.82 0.90 8.05
CA PHE A 54 -13.40 2.16 8.51
C PHE A 54 -12.56 3.35 8.06
N ARG A 55 -13.22 4.50 7.87
CA ARG A 55 -12.63 5.83 7.86
C ARG A 55 -12.60 6.35 9.29
N TRP A 56 -11.46 6.85 9.73
CA TRP A 56 -11.24 7.27 11.11
C TRP A 56 -11.03 8.78 11.19
N PRO A 57 -11.68 9.47 12.14
CA PRO A 57 -11.24 10.81 12.51
C PRO A 57 -9.89 10.74 13.22
N VAL A 58 -9.11 11.82 13.12
CA VAL A 58 -7.80 11.92 13.81
C VAL A 58 -7.92 11.66 15.32
N SER A 59 -9.04 12.03 15.95
CA SER A 59 -9.27 11.79 17.37
C SER A 59 -9.26 10.31 17.75
N GLU A 60 -9.63 9.41 16.84
CA GLU A 60 -9.83 7.98 17.11
C GLU A 60 -8.86 7.05 16.39
N ILE A 61 -7.98 7.58 15.53
CA ILE A 61 -7.01 6.78 14.75
C ILE A 61 -6.09 5.88 15.60
N ILE A 62 -5.95 6.18 16.89
CA ILE A 62 -5.18 5.36 17.84
C ILE A 62 -5.80 3.97 18.06
N ARG A 63 -7.13 3.82 17.95
CA ARG A 63 -7.85 2.57 18.23
C ARG A 63 -7.43 1.41 17.31
N PRO A 64 -7.47 1.53 15.98
CA PRO A 64 -7.03 0.45 15.10
C PRO A 64 -5.53 0.16 15.23
N ILE A 65 -4.72 1.15 15.61
CA ILE A 65 -3.28 0.99 15.82
C ILE A 65 -2.99 0.19 17.08
N GLU A 66 -3.65 0.49 18.19
CA GLU A 66 -3.52 -0.26 19.44
C GLU A 66 -3.86 -1.74 19.24
N GLU A 67 -4.97 -2.02 18.55
CA GLU A 67 -5.37 -3.38 18.21
C GLU A 67 -4.29 -4.08 17.36
N ALA A 68 -3.84 -3.45 16.28
CA ALA A 68 -2.83 -4.02 15.39
C ALA A 68 -1.51 -4.32 16.11
N LYS A 69 -1.04 -3.41 16.96
CA LYS A 69 0.18 -3.58 17.76
C LYS A 69 0.07 -4.76 18.72
N SER A 70 -1.11 -5.03 19.29
CA SER A 70 -1.34 -6.19 20.16
C SER A 70 -1.14 -7.55 19.45
N PHE A 71 -1.14 -7.55 18.11
CA PHE A 71 -0.86 -8.70 17.25
C PHE A 71 0.48 -8.61 16.50
N GLY A 72 1.39 -7.72 16.92
CA GLY A 72 2.75 -7.61 16.38
C GLY A 72 2.89 -6.76 15.11
N ILE A 73 1.83 -6.09 14.67
CA ILE A 73 1.87 -5.19 13.51
C ILE A 73 2.24 -3.80 13.99
N ASN A 74 3.41 -3.30 13.58
CA ASN A 74 3.92 -2.00 14.00
C ASN A 74 4.03 -0.98 12.85
N SER A 75 3.62 -1.36 11.64
CA SER A 75 3.78 -0.55 10.43
C SER A 75 2.41 -0.16 9.85
N PHE A 76 2.21 1.14 9.64
CA PHE A 76 0.91 1.71 9.23
C PHE A 76 1.07 2.61 8.02
N LEU A 77 0.22 2.41 7.00
CA LEU A 77 0.16 3.25 5.82
C LEU A 77 -1.07 4.16 5.89
N LEU A 78 -0.85 5.47 5.94
CA LEU A 78 -1.93 6.44 6.10
C LEU A 78 -2.41 6.98 4.75
N PHE A 79 -3.74 6.95 4.54
CA PHE A 79 -4.44 7.59 3.44
C PHE A 79 -5.35 8.70 3.97
N GLY A 80 -5.20 9.92 3.45
CA GLY A 80 -5.97 11.08 3.89
C GLY A 80 -7.12 11.43 2.94
N SER A 81 -8.28 11.72 3.50
CA SER A 81 -9.39 12.40 2.82
C SER A 81 -9.72 13.71 3.55
N PRO A 82 -9.23 14.86 3.06
CA PRO A 82 -9.51 16.16 3.68
C PRO A 82 -10.98 16.54 3.51
N GLU A 83 -11.45 17.49 4.32
CA GLU A 83 -12.81 18.02 4.20
C GLU A 83 -12.96 18.88 2.94
N THR A 84 -11.93 19.65 2.60
CA THR A 84 -11.91 20.50 1.42
C THR A 84 -10.92 19.97 0.38
N LYS A 85 -11.41 19.82 -0.85
CA LYS A 85 -10.63 19.47 -2.04
C LYS A 85 -10.64 20.64 -3.01
N ASP A 86 -9.53 20.86 -3.70
CA ASP A 86 -9.40 21.88 -4.74
C ASP A 86 -8.60 21.34 -5.93
N ARG A 87 -8.54 22.08 -7.03
CA ARG A 87 -7.85 21.67 -8.26
C ARG A 87 -6.39 21.25 -8.07
N THR A 88 -5.71 21.73 -7.04
CA THR A 88 -4.27 21.48 -6.81
C THR A 88 -3.99 20.61 -5.59
N GLY A 89 -5.04 20.18 -4.88
CA GLY A 89 -4.94 19.49 -3.60
C GLY A 89 -4.14 20.29 -2.57
N SER A 90 -4.39 21.59 -2.40
CA SER A 90 -3.55 22.46 -1.55
C SER A 90 -3.40 21.95 -0.10
N SER A 91 -4.45 21.34 0.45
CA SER A 91 -4.48 20.76 1.80
C SER A 91 -3.50 19.59 2.01
N SER A 92 -3.02 18.93 0.93
CA SER A 92 -2.00 17.87 1.02
C SER A 92 -0.64 18.37 1.52
N ARG A 93 -0.38 19.68 1.39
CA ARG A 93 0.91 20.30 1.68
C ARG A 93 0.86 21.19 2.93
N ASP A 94 -0.30 21.28 3.58
CA ASP A 94 -0.45 22.05 4.80
C ASP A 94 0.29 21.32 5.94
N PRO A 95 1.26 21.96 6.63
CA PRO A 95 1.92 21.36 7.79
C PRO A 95 0.96 21.10 8.97
N LYS A 96 -0.23 21.69 8.98
CA LYS A 96 -1.33 21.43 9.93
C LYS A 96 -2.47 20.62 9.31
N GLY A 97 -2.25 20.07 8.12
CA GLY A 97 -3.21 19.27 7.38
C GLY A 97 -3.51 17.94 8.06
N LEU A 98 -4.42 17.20 7.44
CA LEU A 98 -4.97 15.95 7.99
C LEU A 98 -3.90 14.91 8.37
N ILE A 99 -2.97 14.61 7.44
CA ILE A 99 -1.95 13.59 7.65
C ILE A 99 -0.90 14.02 8.68
N PRO A 100 -0.33 15.24 8.62
CA PRO A 100 0.51 15.76 9.71
C PRO A 100 -0.11 15.63 11.11
N ARG A 101 -1.38 16.05 11.27
CA ARG A 101 -2.10 15.91 12.55
C ARG A 101 -2.28 14.45 12.97
N ALA A 102 -2.54 13.55 12.02
CA ALA A 102 -2.62 12.11 12.30
C ALA A 102 -1.27 11.55 12.75
N ILE A 103 -0.16 11.92 12.09
CA ILE A 103 1.20 11.51 12.47
C ILE A 103 1.51 11.97 13.89
N GLU A 104 1.32 13.26 14.19
CA GLU A 104 1.59 13.83 15.53
C GLU A 104 0.78 13.10 16.61
N LYS A 105 -0.50 12.86 16.35
CA LYS A 105 -1.40 12.13 17.28
C LYS A 105 -0.91 10.71 17.52
N ILE A 106 -0.52 9.99 16.47
CA ILE A 106 -0.07 8.60 16.55
C ILE A 106 1.29 8.52 17.24
N LYS A 107 2.27 9.34 16.84
CA LYS A 107 3.60 9.39 17.46
C LYS A 107 3.53 9.81 18.93
N GLY A 108 2.58 10.66 19.31
CA GLY A 108 2.35 11.02 20.71
C GLY A 108 1.84 9.85 21.57
N ALA A 109 1.05 8.93 21.00
CA ALA A 109 0.52 7.77 21.70
C ALA A 109 1.43 6.53 21.62
N PHE A 110 2.05 6.33 20.45
CA PHE A 110 2.88 5.18 20.11
C PHE A 110 4.14 5.64 19.35
N PRO A 111 5.16 6.16 20.06
CA PRO A 111 6.38 6.69 19.44
C PRO A 111 7.15 5.67 18.59
N ASP A 112 6.98 4.38 18.90
CA ASP A 112 7.62 3.24 18.24
C ASP A 112 6.86 2.75 16.99
N SER A 113 5.68 3.28 16.69
CA SER A 113 4.94 2.95 15.47
C SER A 113 5.68 3.46 14.24
N PHE A 114 5.81 2.62 13.21
CA PHE A 114 6.41 2.94 11.93
C PHE A 114 5.34 3.46 10.96
N LEU A 115 5.40 4.75 10.65
CA LEU A 115 4.38 5.46 9.87
C LEU A 115 4.86 5.71 8.46
N ILE A 116 4.14 5.11 7.53
CA ILE A 116 4.31 5.27 6.09
C ILE A 116 3.20 6.21 5.62
N THR A 117 3.55 7.20 4.81
CA THR A 117 2.55 8.11 4.23
C THR A 117 2.45 7.94 2.72
N ASP A 118 1.22 7.87 2.21
CA ASP A 118 0.97 7.98 0.78
C ASP A 118 1.27 9.40 0.31
N VAL A 119 2.01 9.54 -0.79
CA VAL A 119 2.22 10.82 -1.48
C VAL A 119 1.56 10.73 -2.85
N CYS A 120 0.39 11.36 -2.96
CA CYS A 120 -0.43 11.39 -4.16
C CYS A 120 -1.53 12.45 -4.00
N LEU A 121 -1.88 13.17 -5.06
CA LEU A 121 -2.86 14.25 -4.97
C LEU A 121 -4.32 13.75 -5.05
N CYS A 122 -4.59 12.50 -5.44
CA CYS A 122 -5.95 12.07 -5.76
C CYS A 122 -6.92 12.09 -4.58
N GLY A 123 -6.42 11.99 -3.34
CA GLY A 123 -7.24 12.16 -2.13
C GLY A 123 -7.63 13.61 -1.89
N TYR A 124 -6.90 14.56 -2.44
CA TYR A 124 -6.95 15.99 -2.12
C TYR A 124 -7.47 16.86 -3.26
N THR A 125 -7.44 16.36 -4.50
CA THR A 125 -7.94 17.09 -5.67
C THR A 125 -9.45 16.95 -5.83
N ASP A 126 -10.13 18.02 -6.25
CA ASP A 126 -11.57 18.00 -6.57
C ASP A 126 -11.93 17.13 -7.79
N HIS A 127 -10.95 16.86 -8.66
CA HIS A 127 -11.08 16.02 -9.83
C HIS A 127 -10.62 14.58 -9.64
N GLY A 128 -10.03 14.22 -8.49
CA GLY A 128 -9.63 12.84 -8.16
C GLY A 128 -8.48 12.23 -8.99
N HIS A 129 -7.72 13.05 -9.73
CA HIS A 129 -6.51 12.59 -10.45
C HIS A 129 -5.27 12.69 -9.56
N CYS A 130 -4.22 11.95 -9.92
CA CYS A 130 -2.99 11.89 -9.12
C CYS A 130 -2.08 13.11 -9.28
N GLY A 131 -2.38 13.99 -10.25
CA GLY A 131 -1.57 15.15 -10.60
C GLY A 131 -2.40 16.30 -11.18
N ILE A 132 -1.72 17.35 -11.61
CA ILE A 132 -2.32 18.60 -12.08
C ILE A 132 -2.78 18.45 -13.54
N PRO A 133 -4.07 18.62 -13.86
CA PRO A 133 -4.54 18.60 -15.23
C PRO A 133 -4.25 19.93 -15.95
N ASP A 134 -4.00 19.86 -17.26
CA ASP A 134 -4.03 21.02 -18.13
C ASP A 134 -5.47 21.44 -18.50
N SER A 135 -5.60 22.33 -19.49
CA SER A 135 -6.89 22.79 -20.01
C SER A 135 -7.68 21.72 -20.77
N GLN A 136 -7.03 20.65 -21.24
CA GLN A 136 -7.61 19.54 -21.98
C GLN A 136 -7.85 18.30 -21.10
N GLY A 137 -7.44 18.35 -19.83
CA GLY A 137 -7.56 17.24 -18.89
C GLY A 137 -6.40 16.25 -18.93
N TYR A 138 -5.33 16.53 -19.66
CA TYR A 138 -4.11 15.72 -19.59
C TYR A 138 -3.36 16.04 -18.30
N ILE A 139 -2.94 15.01 -17.57
CA ILE A 139 -2.22 15.16 -16.30
C ILE A 139 -0.76 15.51 -16.59
N GLN A 140 -0.36 16.71 -16.21
CA GLN A 140 0.95 17.27 -16.48
C GLN A 140 1.98 16.72 -15.51
N ASN A 141 2.94 15.95 -16.02
CA ASN A 141 3.96 15.27 -15.22
C ASN A 141 4.78 16.25 -14.38
N ASP A 142 5.56 17.09 -15.04
CA ASP A 142 6.56 17.96 -14.41
C ASP A 142 5.91 19.01 -13.50
N GLU A 143 4.74 19.53 -13.91
CA GLU A 143 3.95 20.46 -13.10
C GLU A 143 3.40 19.81 -11.82
N THR A 144 3.28 18.48 -11.78
CA THR A 144 2.83 17.75 -10.58
C THR A 144 3.96 17.57 -9.57
N LEU A 145 5.21 17.38 -10.02
CA LEU A 145 6.34 17.01 -9.16
C LEU A 145 6.57 17.97 -7.98
N PRO A 146 6.51 19.31 -8.13
CA PRO A 146 6.68 20.24 -7.01
C PRO A 146 5.64 20.05 -5.91
N PHE A 147 4.41 19.66 -6.26
CA PHE A 147 3.34 19.44 -5.28
C PHE A 147 3.60 18.17 -4.46
N LEU A 148 4.03 17.09 -5.12
CA LEU A 148 4.41 15.84 -4.46
C LEU A 148 5.59 16.05 -3.50
N CYS A 149 6.58 16.84 -3.89
CA CYS A 149 7.73 17.15 -3.04
C CYS A 149 7.33 17.94 -1.79
N GLN A 150 6.48 18.96 -1.94
CA GLN A 150 5.97 19.73 -0.80
C GLN A 150 5.13 18.86 0.15
N MET A 151 4.35 17.93 -0.39
CA MET A 151 3.56 16.97 0.40
C MET A 151 4.49 16.01 1.17
N ALA A 152 5.48 15.42 0.50
CA ALA A 152 6.48 14.55 1.12
C ALA A 152 7.24 15.28 2.25
N LEU A 153 7.66 16.53 2.03
CA LEU A 153 8.32 17.34 3.05
C LEU A 153 7.41 17.66 4.24
N SER A 154 6.13 17.95 4.00
CA SER A 154 5.15 18.18 5.07
C SER A 154 5.02 16.93 5.95
N HIS A 155 4.92 15.75 5.34
CA HIS A 155 4.83 14.48 6.07
C HIS A 155 6.12 14.15 6.83
N ALA A 156 7.28 14.37 6.21
CA ALA A 156 8.59 14.18 6.85
C ALA A 156 8.76 15.09 8.08
N LYS A 157 8.39 16.37 7.97
CA LYS A 157 8.42 17.35 9.08
C LYS A 157 7.50 16.95 10.23
N ALA A 158 6.37 16.33 9.94
CA ALA A 158 5.44 15.83 10.95
C ALA A 158 5.95 14.56 11.66
N GLY A 159 6.96 13.88 11.11
CA GLY A 159 7.55 12.67 11.69
C GLY A 159 7.14 11.35 11.03
N ALA A 160 6.78 11.37 9.73
CA ALA A 160 6.67 10.15 8.95
C ALA A 160 8.01 9.41 8.90
N ASP A 161 7.99 8.09 9.04
CA ASP A 161 9.19 7.25 8.99
C ASP A 161 9.52 6.78 7.58
N MET A 162 8.57 6.87 6.64
CA MET A 162 8.74 6.48 5.25
C MET A 162 7.76 7.23 4.35
N ILE A 163 8.24 7.60 3.16
CA ILE A 163 7.43 8.24 2.11
C ILE A 163 7.11 7.22 1.03
N ALA A 164 5.85 7.17 0.60
CA ALA A 164 5.41 6.20 -0.40
C ALA A 164 4.67 6.88 -1.56
N PRO A 165 5.39 7.37 -2.59
CA PRO A 165 4.79 8.05 -3.74
C PRO A 165 3.98 7.05 -4.58
N SER A 166 2.69 7.32 -4.76
CA SER A 166 1.76 6.44 -5.47
C SER A 166 1.14 7.08 -6.72
N ASP A 167 1.62 8.25 -7.11
CA ASP A 167 1.11 9.07 -8.20
C ASP A 167 1.37 8.52 -9.60
N MET A 168 2.48 7.80 -9.81
CA MET A 168 2.98 7.31 -11.11
C MET A 168 3.39 8.43 -12.09
N MET A 169 3.94 9.54 -11.58
CA MET A 169 4.61 10.54 -12.41
C MET A 169 6.05 10.13 -12.68
N ASP A 170 6.54 10.33 -13.90
CA ASP A 170 7.93 10.06 -14.26
C ASP A 170 8.87 10.98 -13.46
N GLY A 171 9.96 10.44 -12.91
CA GLY A 171 10.97 11.20 -12.17
C GLY A 171 10.61 11.58 -10.73
N ARG A 172 9.41 11.22 -10.23
CA ARG A 172 8.98 11.65 -8.88
C ARG A 172 9.89 11.16 -7.76
N VAL A 173 10.50 9.97 -7.90
CA VAL A 173 11.36 9.42 -6.83
C VAL A 173 12.59 10.30 -6.70
N GLY A 174 13.25 10.64 -7.80
CA GLY A 174 14.46 11.45 -7.81
C GLY A 174 14.23 12.86 -7.26
N VAL A 175 13.11 13.50 -7.64
CA VAL A 175 12.78 14.84 -7.15
C VAL A 175 12.39 14.81 -5.66
N ILE A 176 11.61 13.83 -5.21
CA ILE A 176 11.27 13.67 -3.78
C ILE A 176 12.52 13.38 -2.96
N ARG A 177 13.39 12.46 -3.40
CA ARG A 177 14.67 12.14 -2.74
C ARG A 177 15.53 13.39 -2.59
N SER A 178 15.71 14.13 -3.68
CA SER A 178 16.48 15.38 -3.67
C SER A 178 15.89 16.41 -2.69
N ALA A 179 14.57 16.57 -2.67
CA ALA A 179 13.89 17.48 -1.75
C ALA A 179 14.09 17.07 -0.28
N LEU A 180 13.90 15.78 0.04
CA LEU A 180 14.13 15.25 1.39
C LEU A 180 15.57 15.50 1.84
N ASP A 181 16.55 15.22 0.98
CA ASP A 181 17.97 15.35 1.32
C ASP A 181 18.38 16.82 1.55
N ILE A 182 17.90 17.75 0.69
CA ILE A 182 18.13 19.20 0.83
C ILE A 182 17.58 19.74 2.14
N ASP A 183 16.40 19.28 2.58
CA ASP A 183 15.76 19.71 3.83
C ASP A 183 16.28 18.93 5.06
N GLY A 184 17.27 18.05 4.88
CA GLY A 184 17.95 17.32 5.96
C GLY A 184 17.36 15.96 6.33
N PHE A 185 16.32 15.49 5.62
CA PHE A 185 15.64 14.21 5.84
C PHE A 185 16.33 13.01 5.16
N THR A 186 17.66 13.00 5.18
CA THR A 186 18.53 11.98 4.53
C THR A 186 18.31 10.53 4.98
N ARG A 187 17.59 10.33 6.08
CA ARG A 187 17.34 8.99 6.66
C ARG A 187 15.94 8.46 6.39
N ILE A 188 15.07 9.25 5.76
CA ILE A 188 13.70 8.81 5.46
C ILE A 188 13.72 7.99 4.17
N PRO A 189 13.37 6.68 4.24
CA PRO A 189 13.27 5.84 3.05
C PRO A 189 12.09 6.21 2.17
N ILE A 190 12.24 5.92 0.87
CA ILE A 190 11.17 5.99 -0.13
C ILE A 190 10.77 4.56 -0.51
N MET A 191 9.51 4.21 -0.28
CA MET A 191 8.88 3.01 -0.80
C MET A 191 8.06 3.35 -2.05
N SER A 192 8.67 3.22 -3.21
CA SER A 192 8.04 3.63 -4.45
C SER A 192 7.00 2.62 -4.94
N TYR A 193 5.83 3.12 -5.35
CA TYR A 193 4.84 2.35 -6.11
C TYR A 193 5.30 2.17 -7.56
N ALA A 194 6.49 1.60 -7.74
CA ALA A 194 7.20 1.52 -9.00
C ALA A 194 6.43 0.82 -10.11
N ALA A 195 5.83 -0.33 -9.81
CA ALA A 195 4.99 -1.07 -10.75
C ALA A 195 3.51 -0.97 -10.34
N LYS A 196 2.89 0.19 -10.58
CA LYS A 196 1.46 0.41 -10.31
C LYS A 196 0.63 0.40 -11.59
N PHE A 197 -0.21 -0.61 -11.71
CA PHE A 197 -1.02 -0.86 -12.90
C PHE A 197 -2.35 -0.11 -12.89
N SER A 198 -2.85 0.26 -14.07
CA SER A 198 -4.21 0.76 -14.29
C SER A 198 -5.20 -0.40 -14.11
N SER A 199 -5.59 -0.65 -12.86
CA SER A 199 -6.30 -1.85 -12.47
C SER A 199 -7.77 -1.60 -12.12
N CYS A 200 -8.62 -2.57 -12.48
CA CYS A 200 -10.03 -2.61 -12.07
C CYS A 200 -10.22 -2.98 -10.57
N PHE A 201 -9.19 -3.50 -9.90
CA PHE A 201 -9.26 -3.90 -8.49
C PHE A 201 -9.27 -2.73 -7.50
N TYR A 202 -9.21 -1.47 -7.97
CA TYR A 202 -9.20 -0.28 -7.11
C TYR A 202 -10.58 0.28 -6.78
N GLY A 203 -11.67 -0.27 -7.32
CA GLY A 203 -13.04 0.22 -7.11
C GLY A 203 -13.36 0.50 -5.63
N PRO A 204 -13.22 -0.49 -4.72
CA PRO A 204 -13.52 -0.27 -3.31
C PRO A 204 -12.63 0.79 -2.62
N PHE A 205 -11.37 0.94 -3.03
CA PHE A 205 -10.50 2.01 -2.52
C PHE A 205 -10.97 3.40 -2.97
N ARG A 206 -11.49 3.52 -4.19
CA ARG A 206 -11.98 4.82 -4.70
C ARG A 206 -13.18 5.32 -3.90
N GLU A 207 -14.04 4.40 -3.43
CA GLU A 207 -15.07 4.69 -2.42
C GLU A 207 -14.43 5.08 -1.08
N ALA A 208 -13.50 4.27 -0.57
CA ALA A 208 -12.86 4.50 0.72
C ALA A 208 -12.09 5.82 0.84
N ALA A 209 -11.51 6.34 -0.25
CA ALA A 209 -10.67 7.53 -0.27
C ALA A 209 -11.31 8.72 -1.01
N HIS A 210 -12.58 8.61 -1.43
CA HIS A 210 -13.29 9.63 -2.22
C HIS A 210 -12.47 10.15 -3.41
N SER A 211 -11.85 9.24 -4.16
CA SER A 211 -10.77 9.56 -5.13
C SER A 211 -11.06 9.07 -6.55
N ALA A 212 -12.32 8.76 -6.87
CA ALA A 212 -12.69 8.46 -8.25
C ALA A 212 -12.41 9.67 -9.16
N PRO A 213 -11.74 9.48 -10.31
CA PRO A 213 -11.50 10.59 -11.24
C PRO A 213 -12.84 11.11 -11.79
N SER A 214 -13.01 12.42 -11.85
CA SER A 214 -14.24 13.05 -12.35
C SER A 214 -14.34 13.05 -13.88
N PHE A 215 -13.23 12.81 -14.57
CA PHE A 215 -13.14 12.66 -16.02
C PHE A 215 -12.11 11.60 -16.41
N GLY A 216 -12.25 11.02 -17.61
CA GLY A 216 -11.29 10.05 -18.14
C GLY A 216 -10.99 8.88 -17.20
N ASP A 217 -9.74 8.43 -17.21
CA ASP A 217 -9.24 7.38 -16.32
C ASP A 217 -7.77 7.66 -15.92
N ARG A 218 -7.06 6.62 -15.46
CA ARG A 218 -5.67 6.72 -15.01
C ARG A 218 -4.68 6.05 -15.98
N THR A 219 -5.12 5.66 -17.18
CA THR A 219 -4.31 4.90 -18.15
C THR A 219 -3.19 5.71 -18.80
N SER A 220 -3.23 7.05 -18.70
CA SER A 220 -2.16 7.91 -19.22
C SER A 220 -0.91 7.98 -18.32
N TYR A 221 -0.94 7.36 -17.14
CA TYR A 221 0.19 7.33 -16.19
C TYR A 221 0.29 6.02 -15.39
N GLN A 222 -0.82 5.33 -15.11
CA GLN A 222 -0.77 3.98 -14.56
C GLN A 222 -0.56 2.95 -15.66
N MET A 223 0.29 1.97 -15.38
CA MET A 223 0.76 1.01 -16.38
C MET A 223 -0.33 0.12 -16.95
N SER A 224 -0.18 -0.33 -18.19
CA SER A 224 -1.09 -1.34 -18.75
C SER A 224 -0.93 -2.68 -18.03
N PRO A 225 -2.02 -3.35 -17.58
CA PRO A 225 -1.99 -4.72 -17.05
C PRO A 225 -1.31 -5.75 -17.96
N SER A 226 -1.21 -5.48 -19.27
CA SER A 226 -0.58 -6.39 -20.23
C SER A 226 0.96 -6.37 -20.21
N ASN A 227 1.59 -5.46 -19.47
CA ASN A 227 2.99 -5.07 -19.72
C ASN A 227 3.95 -5.42 -18.57
N ARG A 228 4.34 -6.69 -18.44
CA ARG A 228 5.35 -7.09 -17.44
C ARG A 228 6.76 -6.50 -17.66
N ARG A 229 7.19 -6.34 -18.93
CA ARG A 229 8.54 -5.83 -19.25
C ARG A 229 8.70 -4.36 -18.87
N GLU A 230 7.63 -3.59 -19.07
CA GLU A 230 7.54 -2.19 -18.66
C GLU A 230 7.65 -2.09 -17.14
N ALA A 231 7.01 -2.99 -16.38
CA ALA A 231 7.05 -2.96 -14.91
C ALA A 231 8.48 -3.07 -14.37
N LEU A 232 9.29 -3.96 -14.94
CA LEU A 232 10.69 -4.08 -14.53
C LEU A 232 11.55 -2.90 -15.00
N PHE A 233 11.15 -2.20 -16.06
CA PHE A 233 11.82 -0.99 -16.51
C PHE A 233 11.53 0.17 -15.54
N GLU A 234 10.26 0.41 -15.20
CA GLU A 234 9.83 1.38 -14.18
C GLU A 234 10.55 1.15 -12.84
N MET A 235 10.58 -0.10 -12.39
CA MET A 235 11.31 -0.48 -11.18
C MET A 235 12.81 -0.20 -11.23
N THR A 236 13.42 -0.24 -12.42
CA THR A 236 14.83 0.12 -12.58
C THR A 236 15.02 1.63 -12.47
N LEU A 237 14.15 2.42 -13.12
CA LEU A 237 14.19 3.88 -13.05
C LEU A 237 14.08 4.36 -11.60
N ASP A 238 13.10 3.86 -10.85
CA ASP A 238 12.90 4.22 -9.45
C ASP A 238 14.07 3.85 -8.55
N MET A 239 14.69 2.70 -8.80
CA MET A 239 15.87 2.27 -8.06
C MET A 239 17.05 3.21 -8.35
N ASP A 240 17.27 3.56 -9.62
CA ASP A 240 18.33 4.49 -10.04
C ASP A 240 18.09 5.91 -9.50
N GLU A 241 16.82 6.30 -9.31
CA GLU A 241 16.39 7.56 -8.70
C GLU A 241 16.51 7.59 -7.16
N GLY A 242 16.80 6.47 -6.51
CA GLY A 242 17.04 6.38 -5.07
C GLY A 242 15.85 5.92 -4.23
N ALA A 243 14.96 5.09 -4.80
CA ALA A 243 13.99 4.34 -4.00
C ALA A 243 14.69 3.27 -3.14
N ASP A 244 14.30 3.18 -1.88
CA ASP A 244 14.83 2.20 -0.92
C ASP A 244 14.06 0.88 -0.97
N ILE A 245 12.79 0.93 -1.38
CA ILE A 245 11.89 -0.23 -1.54
C ILE A 245 11.07 -0.04 -2.81
N LEU A 246 10.93 -1.10 -3.59
CA LEU A 246 10.12 -1.10 -4.81
C LEU A 246 8.84 -1.90 -4.59
N MET A 247 7.71 -1.40 -5.07
CA MET A 247 6.40 -2.01 -4.86
C MET A 247 5.68 -2.39 -6.15
N VAL A 248 5.03 -3.56 -6.13
CA VAL A 248 4.05 -3.98 -7.14
C VAL A 248 2.62 -3.78 -6.61
N LYS A 249 1.75 -3.13 -7.41
CA LYS A 249 0.34 -2.90 -7.07
C LYS A 249 -0.56 -3.03 -8.30
N PRO A 250 -1.62 -3.86 -8.29
CA PRO A 250 -2.04 -4.81 -7.24
C PRO A 250 -1.10 -6.02 -7.06
N ALA A 251 -1.35 -6.87 -6.06
CA ALA A 251 -0.48 -8.00 -5.73
C ALA A 251 -0.93 -9.33 -6.34
N MET A 252 -2.07 -9.88 -5.91
CA MET A 252 -2.52 -11.23 -6.34
C MET A 252 -2.62 -11.42 -7.86
N PRO A 253 -3.10 -10.45 -8.67
CA PRO A 253 -3.11 -10.62 -10.12
C PRO A 253 -1.75 -10.40 -10.80
N TYR A 254 -0.69 -10.06 -10.05
CA TYR A 254 0.65 -9.72 -10.56
C TYR A 254 1.77 -10.45 -9.81
N LEU A 255 1.50 -11.67 -9.30
CA LEU A 255 2.51 -12.48 -8.61
C LEU A 255 3.72 -12.82 -9.49
N ASP A 256 3.52 -12.89 -10.81
CA ASP A 256 4.58 -13.06 -11.80
C ASP A 256 5.53 -11.85 -11.84
N VAL A 257 4.99 -10.64 -11.77
CA VAL A 257 5.79 -9.40 -11.71
C VAL A 257 6.56 -9.32 -10.39
N ILE A 258 5.93 -9.69 -9.27
CA ILE A 258 6.61 -9.75 -7.95
C ILE A 258 7.78 -10.73 -8.00
N TYR A 259 7.57 -11.90 -8.61
CA TYR A 259 8.62 -12.91 -8.78
C TYR A 259 9.78 -12.41 -9.64
N GLU A 260 9.50 -11.82 -10.80
CA GLU A 260 10.54 -11.27 -11.67
C GLU A 260 11.30 -10.12 -10.97
N ALA A 261 10.60 -9.28 -10.20
CA ALA A 261 11.21 -8.22 -9.42
C ALA A 261 12.16 -8.76 -8.33
N ARG A 262 11.73 -9.77 -7.55
CA ARG A 262 12.56 -10.37 -6.51
C ARG A 262 13.83 -11.02 -7.07
N ILE A 263 13.77 -11.55 -8.29
CA ILE A 263 14.93 -12.12 -8.98
C ILE A 263 15.88 -11.03 -9.52
N ARG A 264 15.33 -9.90 -9.98
CA ARG A 264 16.10 -8.84 -10.65
C ARG A 264 16.73 -7.84 -9.70
N PHE A 265 16.06 -7.51 -8.60
CA PHE A 265 16.46 -6.42 -7.71
C PHE A 265 16.92 -6.95 -6.35
N ASP A 266 18.01 -6.37 -5.84
CA ASP A 266 18.55 -6.72 -4.53
C ASP A 266 17.80 -6.01 -3.39
N CYS A 267 17.17 -4.86 -3.66
CA CYS A 267 16.39 -4.13 -2.68
C CYS A 267 15.15 -4.92 -2.20
N PRO A 268 14.56 -4.53 -1.05
CA PRO A 268 13.30 -5.12 -0.61
C PRO A 268 12.17 -4.90 -1.63
N ILE A 269 11.30 -5.89 -1.78
CA ILE A 269 10.10 -5.82 -2.63
C ILE A 269 8.85 -5.75 -1.76
N ALA A 270 8.05 -4.71 -1.91
CA ALA A 270 6.73 -4.61 -1.31
C ALA A 270 5.63 -5.02 -2.29
N ALA A 271 4.50 -5.49 -1.77
CA ALA A 271 3.34 -5.83 -2.59
C ALA A 271 2.03 -5.43 -1.89
N TYR A 272 1.11 -4.85 -2.64
CA TYR A 272 -0.17 -4.37 -2.09
C TYR A 272 -1.30 -5.31 -2.46
N GLN A 273 -1.81 -6.07 -1.49
CA GLN A 273 -3.11 -6.73 -1.61
C GLN A 273 -4.22 -5.69 -1.52
N VAL A 274 -4.72 -5.28 -2.69
CA VAL A 274 -5.55 -4.06 -2.77
C VAL A 274 -6.99 -4.29 -2.36
N SER A 275 -7.75 -3.19 -2.32
CA SER A 275 -9.12 -3.15 -1.83
C SER A 275 -10.05 -4.13 -2.55
N GLY A 276 -9.94 -4.28 -3.88
CA GLY A 276 -10.75 -5.24 -4.64
C GLY A 276 -10.40 -6.69 -4.33
N GLU A 277 -9.13 -6.99 -4.06
CA GLU A 277 -8.70 -8.33 -3.61
C GLU A 277 -9.31 -8.66 -2.25
N TYR A 278 -9.28 -7.68 -1.33
CA TYR A 278 -9.95 -7.77 -0.02
C TYR A 278 -11.45 -8.04 -0.15
N SER A 279 -12.15 -7.19 -0.91
CA SER A 279 -13.60 -7.26 -1.05
C SER A 279 -14.06 -8.53 -1.78
N MET A 280 -13.26 -9.03 -2.72
CA MET A 280 -13.55 -10.30 -3.41
C MET A 280 -13.56 -11.48 -2.43
N ILE A 281 -12.56 -11.56 -1.53
CA ILE A 281 -12.50 -12.61 -0.52
C ILE A 281 -13.64 -12.45 0.50
N LYS A 282 -13.89 -11.23 0.98
CA LYS A 282 -15.01 -10.96 1.90
C LYS A 282 -16.36 -11.33 1.31
N ALA A 283 -16.61 -10.99 0.05
CA ALA A 283 -17.86 -11.31 -0.63
C ALA A 283 -18.02 -12.81 -0.84
N ALA A 284 -16.98 -13.52 -1.27
CA ALA A 284 -17.04 -14.98 -1.44
C ALA A 284 -17.24 -15.71 -0.11
N SER A 285 -16.58 -15.26 0.96
CA SER A 285 -16.74 -15.77 2.33
C SER A 285 -18.17 -15.56 2.85
N ALA A 286 -18.70 -14.34 2.71
CA ALA A 286 -20.06 -14.00 3.17
C ALA A 286 -21.15 -14.83 2.47
N ASN A 287 -20.89 -15.28 1.24
CA ASN A 287 -21.79 -16.18 0.50
C ASN A 287 -21.53 -17.68 0.78
N GLY A 288 -20.58 -18.01 1.66
CA GLY A 288 -20.22 -19.38 2.00
C GLY A 288 -19.49 -20.14 0.89
N TRP A 289 -18.91 -19.44 -0.09
CA TRP A 289 -18.22 -20.08 -1.22
C TRP A 289 -16.79 -20.51 -0.87
N VAL A 290 -16.15 -19.81 0.07
CA VAL A 290 -14.80 -20.10 0.56
C VAL A 290 -14.72 -19.91 2.07
N ASP A 291 -13.83 -20.66 2.73
CA ASP A 291 -13.44 -20.38 4.11
C ASP A 291 -12.56 -19.11 4.16
N GLU A 292 -12.99 -18.10 4.92
CA GLU A 292 -12.30 -16.80 4.94
C GLU A 292 -10.86 -16.92 5.40
N ARG A 293 -10.64 -17.63 6.53
CA ARG A 293 -9.32 -17.78 7.14
C ARG A 293 -8.36 -18.44 6.15
N GLY A 294 -8.77 -19.56 5.57
CA GLY A 294 -7.99 -20.28 4.56
C GLY A 294 -7.67 -19.42 3.35
N ALA A 295 -8.68 -18.78 2.75
CA ALA A 295 -8.51 -17.96 1.55
C ALA A 295 -7.57 -16.76 1.78
N VAL A 296 -7.72 -16.07 2.91
CA VAL A 296 -6.85 -14.94 3.26
C VAL A 296 -5.42 -15.40 3.48
N LEU A 297 -5.19 -16.40 4.34
CA LEU A 297 -3.83 -16.86 4.64
C LEU A 297 -3.14 -17.43 3.39
N GLU A 298 -3.87 -18.15 2.54
CA GLU A 298 -3.33 -18.66 1.27
C GLU A 298 -2.97 -17.52 0.29
N SER A 299 -3.80 -16.48 0.20
CA SER A 299 -3.53 -15.32 -0.65
C SER A 299 -2.27 -14.56 -0.21
N LEU A 300 -2.11 -14.33 1.09
CA LEU A 300 -0.93 -13.67 1.66
C LEU A 300 0.32 -14.54 1.49
N LEU A 301 0.18 -15.86 1.69
CA LEU A 301 1.27 -16.81 1.47
C LEU A 301 1.71 -16.82 0.01
N ALA A 302 0.78 -16.70 -0.94
CA ALA A 302 1.10 -16.61 -2.36
C ALA A 302 1.91 -15.34 -2.69
N ILE A 303 1.54 -14.20 -2.12
CA ILE A 303 2.28 -12.93 -2.26
C ILE A 303 3.68 -13.05 -1.67
N ARG A 304 3.81 -13.61 -0.46
CA ARG A 304 5.11 -13.83 0.20
C ARG A 304 5.99 -14.78 -0.61
N ARG A 305 5.42 -15.91 -1.09
CA ARG A 305 6.12 -16.94 -1.88
C ARG A 305 6.58 -16.38 -3.23
N ALA A 306 5.81 -15.47 -3.83
CA ALA A 306 6.22 -14.79 -5.04
C ALA A 306 7.47 -13.93 -4.85
N GLY A 307 7.79 -13.51 -3.61
CA GLY A 307 9.03 -12.82 -3.31
C GLY A 307 8.87 -11.49 -2.58
N ALA A 308 7.66 -11.07 -2.24
CA ALA A 308 7.45 -9.86 -1.45
C ALA A 308 8.08 -10.01 -0.06
N ASP A 309 8.84 -9.00 0.36
CA ASP A 309 9.39 -8.85 1.71
C ASP A 309 8.38 -8.18 2.66
N LEU A 310 7.57 -7.26 2.12
CA LEU A 310 6.55 -6.51 2.85
C LEU A 310 5.20 -6.63 2.13
N ILE A 311 4.11 -6.78 2.90
CA ILE A 311 2.77 -6.88 2.34
C ILE A 311 1.86 -5.84 2.96
N MET A 312 1.34 -4.91 2.15
CA MET A 312 0.24 -4.05 2.56
C MET A 312 -1.06 -4.82 2.37
N THR A 313 -1.81 -5.01 3.45
CA THR A 313 -3.07 -5.74 3.40
C THR A 313 -4.07 -5.23 4.44
N TYR A 314 -5.32 -5.10 4.02
CA TYR A 314 -6.45 -4.79 4.90
C TYR A 314 -6.81 -5.96 5.84
N PHE A 315 -6.28 -7.17 5.56
CA PHE A 315 -6.43 -8.33 6.43
C PHE A 315 -5.35 -8.43 7.51
N ALA A 316 -4.43 -7.46 7.65
CA ALA A 316 -3.24 -7.60 8.51
C ALA A 316 -3.59 -8.09 9.91
N VAL A 317 -4.55 -7.43 10.59
CA VAL A 317 -4.99 -7.79 11.94
C VAL A 317 -5.65 -9.17 11.98
N ASN A 318 -6.54 -9.48 11.02
CA ASN A 318 -7.18 -10.79 10.92
C ASN A 318 -6.16 -11.92 10.73
N ALA A 319 -5.23 -11.75 9.79
CA ALA A 319 -4.17 -12.71 9.51
C ALA A 319 -3.28 -12.91 10.74
N ALA A 320 -2.86 -11.84 11.41
CA ALA A 320 -2.03 -11.93 12.60
C ALA A 320 -2.72 -12.67 13.76
N LYS A 321 -4.02 -12.43 13.98
CA LYS A 321 -4.85 -13.20 14.92
C LYS A 321 -4.83 -14.70 14.58
N TRP A 322 -5.11 -15.04 13.32
CA TRP A 322 -5.18 -16.44 12.89
C TRP A 322 -3.84 -17.17 12.89
N LEU A 323 -2.72 -16.46 12.75
CA LEU A 323 -1.37 -17.02 12.88
C LEU A 323 -1.03 -17.29 14.35
N LYS A 324 -1.48 -16.44 15.28
CA LYS A 324 -1.28 -16.64 16.73
C LYS A 324 -2.08 -17.82 17.29
N ASP A 325 -3.30 -18.03 16.79
CA ASP A 325 -4.18 -19.11 17.25
C ASP A 325 -3.77 -20.51 16.74
N ASN A 326 -2.72 -20.62 15.93
CA ASN A 326 -2.23 -21.89 15.38
C ASN A 326 -0.71 -21.82 15.12
N PRO A 327 0.11 -21.75 16.19
CA PRO A 327 1.55 -21.49 16.12
C PRO A 327 2.37 -22.64 15.54
#